data_AF-A0A1A8P170-F1
#
_entry.id   AF-A0A1A8P170-F1
#
_cell.length_a   1.000
_cell.length_b   1.000
_cell.length_c   1.000
_cell.angle_alpha   90.00
_cell.angle_beta   90.00
_cell.angle_gamma   90.00
#
_symmetry.space_group_name_H-M   'P 1'
#
loop_
_entity.id
_entity.type
_entity.pdbx_description
1 polymer ?
#
loop_
_entity_poly.entity_id
_entity_poly.type
_entity_poly.pdbx_seq_one_letter_code
_entity_poly.pdbx_strand_id
1 'polypeptide(L)'
;QEEISRLVRSANYESDPFVQEFQFRVRDEMAQVTGRVLPAPMLQYGSRGSSEPFTNRMVATPSHGVWDMRGKQFHTGVEVKMWAIACFATQRQCREEILKSFTDQLR
;
A
#
# COMPACT_ATOMS: atom_id res chain seq x y z
N GLN A 1 -10.56 -5.98 18.57
CA GLN A 1 -10.72 -5.18 19.82
C GLN A 1 -11.29 -6.02 20.97
N GLU A 2 -12.30 -6.84 20.70
CA GLU A 2 -12.94 -7.70 21.69
C GLU A 2 -11.97 -8.68 22.36
N GLU A 3 -11.08 -9.33 21.60
CA GLU A 3 -10.09 -10.27 22.14
C GLU A 3 -9.11 -9.62 23.13
N ILE A 4 -8.58 -8.44 22.80
CA ILE A 4 -7.68 -7.71 23.70
C ILE A 4 -8.42 -7.32 24.98
N SER A 5 -9.67 -6.83 24.85
CA SER A 5 -10.48 -6.44 26.00
C SER A 5 -10.80 -7.65 26.89
N ARG A 6 -11.08 -8.81 26.28
CA ARG A 6 -11.28 -10.08 26.99
C ARG A 6 -10.00 -10.53 27.70
N LEU A 7 -8.85 -10.41 27.04
CA LEU A 7 -7.56 -10.80 27.60
C LEU A 7 -7.20 -9.94 28.82
N VAL A 8 -7.34 -8.62 28.71
CA VAL A 8 -7.05 -7.70 29.83
C VAL A 8 -7.97 -7.96 31.02
N ARG A 9 -9.27 -8.22 30.78
CA ARG A 9 -10.20 -8.61 31.86
C ARG A 9 -9.82 -9.95 32.49
N SER A 10 -9.48 -10.95 31.67
CA SER A 10 -9.09 -12.27 32.17
C SER A 10 -7.77 -12.28 32.93
N ALA A 11 -6.88 -11.33 32.63
CA ALA A 11 -5.63 -11.15 33.35
C ALA A 11 -5.83 -10.67 34.80
N ASN A 12 -7.00 -10.06 35.09
CA ASN A 12 -7.44 -9.68 36.43
C ASN A 12 -6.34 -8.99 37.27
N TYR A 13 -5.70 -7.97 36.69
CA TYR A 13 -4.55 -7.26 37.30
C TYR A 13 -4.85 -6.66 38.67
N GLU A 14 -6.12 -6.37 38.99
CA GLU A 14 -6.51 -5.89 40.33
C GLU A 14 -6.28 -6.95 41.42
N SER A 15 -6.28 -8.24 41.07
CA SER A 15 -6.02 -9.36 41.98
C SER A 15 -4.55 -9.78 42.03
N ASP A 16 -3.68 -9.18 41.21
CA ASP A 16 -2.27 -9.53 41.16
C ASP A 16 -1.54 -8.97 42.40
N PRO A 17 -0.84 -9.81 43.19
CA PRO A 17 -0.22 -9.41 44.45
C PRO A 17 0.90 -8.38 44.24
N PHE A 18 1.63 -8.44 43.13
CA PHE A 18 2.68 -7.47 42.82
C PHE A 18 2.07 -6.13 42.39
N VAL A 19 1.00 -6.15 41.60
CA VAL A 19 0.29 -4.90 41.22
C VAL A 19 -0.22 -4.17 42.45
N GLN A 20 -0.75 -4.90 43.44
CA GLN A 20 -1.21 -4.34 44.71
C GLN A 20 -0.04 -3.80 45.55
N GLU A 21 1.07 -4.52 45.65
CA GLU A 21 2.24 -4.13 46.45
C GLU A 21 2.85 -2.80 45.97
N PHE A 22 2.93 -2.61 44.64
CA PHE A 22 3.40 -1.36 44.05
C PHE A 22 2.29 -0.30 43.88
N GLN A 23 1.06 -0.58 44.34
CA GLN A 23 -0.10 0.32 44.27
C GLN A 23 -0.42 0.81 42.84
N PHE A 24 -0.11 0.00 41.84
CA PHE A 24 -0.54 0.26 40.47
C PHE A 24 -2.02 -0.09 40.30
N ARG A 25 -2.71 0.62 39.41
CA ARG A 25 -4.06 0.26 38.95
C ARG A 25 -4.07 0.17 37.45
N VAL A 26 -4.55 -0.94 36.93
CA VAL A 26 -4.69 -1.17 35.49
C VAL A 26 -6.18 -1.16 35.16
N ARG A 27 -6.61 -0.22 34.33
CA ARG A 27 -7.98 -0.22 33.81
C ARG A 27 -8.11 -1.31 32.75
N ASP A 28 -9.23 -2.02 32.77
CA ASP A 28 -9.57 -3.06 31.80
C ASP A 28 -10.23 -2.49 30.52
N GLU A 29 -10.42 -1.17 30.48
CA GLU A 29 -10.93 -0.41 29.36
C GLU A 29 -9.78 0.19 28.53
N MET A 30 -9.88 0.12 27.20
CA MET A 30 -8.94 0.81 26.31
C MET A 30 -9.07 2.32 26.47
N ALA A 31 -7.92 3.01 26.46
CA ALA A 31 -7.86 4.46 26.47
C ALA A 31 -8.60 5.03 25.24
N GLN A 32 -9.51 5.98 25.49
CA GLN A 32 -10.25 6.67 24.44
C GLN A 32 -9.41 7.79 23.85
N VAL A 33 -9.25 7.81 22.53
CA VAL A 33 -8.49 8.83 21.81
C VAL A 33 -9.30 9.37 20.64
N THR A 34 -9.20 10.68 20.41
CA THR A 34 -9.83 11.31 19.26
C THR A 34 -8.88 11.27 18.06
N GLY A 35 -9.21 10.44 17.07
CA GLY A 35 -8.49 10.39 15.80
C GLY A 35 -9.03 11.39 14.77
N ARG A 36 -8.28 11.60 13.69
CA ARG A 36 -8.75 12.29 12.48
C ARG A 36 -8.38 11.47 11.25
N VAL A 37 -9.31 11.39 10.30
CA VAL A 37 -9.03 10.87 8.95
C VAL A 37 -8.86 12.06 8.04
N LEU A 38 -7.66 12.25 7.50
CA LEU A 38 -7.40 13.32 6.55
C LEU A 38 -7.99 12.97 5.19
N PRO A 39 -8.49 13.96 4.42
CA PRO A 39 -8.96 13.71 3.06
C PRO A 39 -7.81 13.22 2.19
N ALA A 40 -8.12 12.30 1.26
CA ALA A 40 -7.14 11.77 0.33
C ALA A 40 -6.66 12.86 -0.64
N PRO A 41 -5.35 12.97 -0.92
CA PRO A 41 -4.84 13.90 -1.92
C PRO A 41 -5.20 13.44 -3.33
N MET A 42 -5.30 14.39 -4.26
CA MET A 42 -5.45 14.07 -5.68
C MET A 42 -4.08 13.73 -6.28
N LEU A 43 -4.00 12.60 -6.98
CA LEU A 43 -2.80 12.15 -7.67
C LEU A 43 -2.84 12.62 -9.12
N GLN A 44 -1.86 13.41 -9.52
CA GLN A 44 -1.76 13.94 -10.89
C GLN A 44 -0.93 13.00 -11.78
N TYR A 45 -1.45 12.75 -12.98
CA TYR A 45 -0.84 11.91 -14.02
C TYR A 45 -0.67 12.68 -15.32
N GLY A 46 0.14 12.11 -16.22
CA GLY A 46 0.25 12.60 -17.60
C GLY A 46 -1.03 12.32 -18.39
N SER A 47 -1.19 12.99 -19.53
CA SER A 47 -2.37 12.84 -20.40
C SER A 47 -2.01 12.36 -21.80
N ARG A 48 -2.84 11.46 -22.35
CA ARG A 48 -2.72 10.98 -23.73
C ARG A 48 -3.06 12.12 -24.69
N GLY A 49 -2.09 12.55 -25.50
CA GLY A 49 -2.34 13.42 -26.65
C GLY A 49 -2.31 14.92 -26.40
N SER A 50 -1.93 15.39 -25.21
CA SER A 50 -1.68 16.82 -24.99
C SER A 50 -0.21 17.16 -25.25
N SER A 51 0.10 17.62 -26.47
CA SER A 51 1.33 18.37 -26.74
C SER A 51 1.37 19.71 -25.99
N GLU A 52 0.24 20.10 -25.41
CA GLU A 52 0.07 21.29 -24.57
C GLU A 52 0.13 20.94 -23.08
N PRO A 53 1.07 21.50 -22.30
CA PRO A 53 1.36 21.07 -20.93
C PRO A 53 0.26 21.35 -19.89
N PHE A 54 -0.88 21.96 -20.26
CA PHE A 54 -1.85 22.48 -19.30
C PHE A 54 -3.33 22.13 -19.55
N THR A 55 -3.71 21.54 -20.69
CA THR A 55 -5.13 21.47 -21.10
C THR A 55 -5.86 20.17 -20.78
N ASN A 56 -5.19 19.12 -20.28
CA ASN A 56 -5.88 17.94 -19.75
C ASN A 56 -5.01 17.26 -18.68
N ARG A 57 -5.25 17.55 -17.40
CA ARG A 57 -4.56 16.85 -16.30
C ARG A 57 -5.42 15.66 -15.88
N MET A 58 -4.92 14.46 -16.09
CA MET A 58 -5.58 13.25 -15.59
C MET A 58 -5.30 13.13 -14.09
N VAL A 59 -6.35 12.95 -13.30
CA VAL A 59 -6.26 12.86 -11.83
C VAL A 59 -6.88 11.58 -11.32
N ALA A 60 -6.30 11.03 -10.25
CA ALA A 60 -6.85 9.91 -9.51
C ALA A 60 -7.09 10.32 -8.06
N THR A 61 -8.24 9.97 -7.50
CA THR A 61 -8.53 10.15 -6.08
C THR A 61 -8.44 8.80 -5.40
N PRO A 62 -7.52 8.60 -4.43
CA PRO A 62 -7.45 7.37 -3.66
C PRO A 62 -8.75 7.09 -2.91
N SER A 63 -9.17 5.83 -2.90
CA SER A 63 -10.31 5.33 -2.12
C SER A 63 -9.79 4.37 -1.07
N HIS A 64 -10.06 4.63 0.22
CA HIS A 64 -9.54 3.85 1.35
C HIS A 64 -8.01 3.62 1.31
N GLY A 65 -7.25 4.61 0.80
CA GLY A 65 -5.80 4.52 0.65
C GLY A 65 -5.31 3.77 -0.60
N VAL A 66 -6.22 3.40 -1.52
CA VAL A 66 -5.90 2.61 -2.72
C VAL A 66 -6.25 3.39 -3.99
N TRP A 67 -5.42 3.25 -5.02
CA TRP A 67 -5.66 3.76 -6.37
C TRP A 67 -5.04 2.81 -7.41
N ASP A 68 -5.38 3.00 -8.69
CA ASP A 68 -4.77 2.25 -9.80
C ASP A 68 -4.27 3.15 -10.94
N MET A 69 -3.47 2.56 -11.82
CA MET A 69 -2.90 3.21 -13.01
C MET A 69 -3.75 3.02 -14.28
N ARG A 70 -4.91 2.36 -14.21
CA ARG A 70 -5.70 2.04 -15.42
C ARG A 70 -6.18 3.33 -16.08
N GLY A 71 -5.99 3.41 -17.39
CA GLY A 71 -6.29 4.60 -18.19
C GLY A 71 -5.30 5.76 -17.99
N LYS A 72 -4.28 5.63 -17.13
CA LYS A 72 -3.37 6.72 -16.73
C LYS A 72 -1.98 6.54 -17.33
N GLN A 73 -1.27 7.65 -17.56
CA GLN A 73 0.14 7.64 -17.96
C GLN A 73 1.01 8.27 -16.89
N PHE A 74 2.29 7.88 -16.84
CA PHE A 74 3.26 8.53 -15.96
C PHE A 74 3.25 10.06 -16.13
N HIS A 75 3.37 10.80 -15.03
CA HIS A 75 3.50 12.25 -15.07
C HIS A 75 4.68 12.68 -15.94
N THR A 76 5.82 12.03 -15.74
CA THR A 76 7.02 12.17 -16.58
C THR A 76 7.47 10.77 -16.97
N GLY A 77 7.03 10.30 -18.14
CA GLY A 77 7.47 9.02 -18.69
C GLY A 77 8.91 9.11 -19.23
N VAL A 78 9.59 7.96 -19.26
CA VAL A 78 10.92 7.83 -19.89
C VAL A 78 10.81 6.90 -21.08
N GLU A 79 11.50 7.25 -22.16
CA GLU A 79 11.64 6.38 -23.33
C GLU A 79 12.80 5.38 -23.11
N VAL A 80 12.50 4.09 -23.11
CA VAL A 80 13.51 3.03 -23.01
C VAL A 80 13.93 2.61 -24.42
N LYS A 81 15.04 3.18 -24.91
CA LYS A 81 15.57 2.90 -26.26
C LYS A 81 16.40 1.62 -26.33
N MET A 82 17.12 1.31 -25.26
CA MET A 82 18.02 0.16 -25.18
C MET A 82 17.81 -0.56 -23.86
N TRP A 83 17.64 -1.87 -23.94
CA TRP A 83 17.47 -2.77 -22.80
C TRP A 83 17.86 -4.20 -23.23
N ALA A 84 18.11 -5.07 -22.26
CA ALA A 84 18.47 -6.46 -22.50
C ALA A 84 17.83 -7.37 -21.45
N ILE A 85 17.67 -8.66 -21.77
CA ILE A 85 17.25 -9.71 -20.83
C ILE A 85 18.41 -10.66 -20.62
N ALA A 86 18.79 -10.87 -19.35
CA ALA A 86 19.64 -11.98 -18.94
C ALA A 86 18.79 -12.98 -18.15
N CYS A 87 18.46 -14.12 -18.77
CA CYS A 87 17.68 -15.17 -18.11
C CYS A 87 18.60 -16.26 -17.57
N PHE A 88 18.66 -16.38 -16.23
CA PHE A 88 19.47 -17.41 -15.54
C PHE A 88 18.68 -18.67 -15.20
N ALA A 89 17.37 -18.69 -15.49
CA ALA A 89 16.59 -19.90 -15.37
C ALA A 89 17.01 -20.91 -16.45
N THR A 90 16.89 -22.20 -16.16
CA THR A 90 17.19 -23.21 -17.17
C THR A 90 16.24 -23.06 -18.36
N GLN A 91 16.72 -23.26 -19.59
CA GLN A 91 15.90 -23.11 -20.80
C GLN A 91 14.67 -24.04 -20.82
N ARG A 92 14.74 -25.16 -20.11
CA ARG A 92 13.60 -26.07 -19.93
C ARG A 92 12.46 -25.43 -19.13
N GLN A 93 12.79 -24.62 -18.12
CA GLN A 93 11.84 -23.89 -17.28
C GLN A 93 11.40 -22.56 -17.90
N CYS A 94 12.33 -21.85 -18.55
CA CYS A 94 12.08 -20.58 -19.21
C CYS A 94 12.52 -20.67 -20.67
N ARG A 95 11.60 -21.11 -21.53
CA ARG A 95 11.83 -21.21 -22.97
C ARG A 95 11.87 -19.82 -23.59
N GLU A 96 12.54 -19.72 -24.73
CA GLU A 96 12.63 -18.48 -25.49
C GLU A 96 11.25 -17.92 -25.87
N GLU A 97 10.28 -18.79 -26.21
CA GLU A 97 8.90 -18.42 -26.48
C GLU A 97 8.22 -17.69 -25.30
N ILE A 98 8.57 -18.07 -24.07
CA ILE A 98 8.04 -17.42 -22.85
C ILE A 98 8.64 -16.02 -22.73
N LEU A 99 9.96 -15.88 -22.93
CA LEU A 99 10.63 -14.58 -22.90
C LEU A 99 10.11 -13.65 -24.00
N LYS A 100 9.85 -14.20 -25.18
CA LYS A 100 9.24 -13.47 -26.28
C LYS A 100 7.82 -13.00 -25.93
N SER A 101 6.96 -13.89 -25.45
CA SER A 101 5.58 -13.55 -25.06
C SER A 101 5.54 -12.50 -23.95
N PHE A 102 6.41 -12.63 -22.96
CA PHE A 102 6.58 -11.62 -21.90
C PHE A 102 6.98 -10.26 -22.47
N THR A 103 7.95 -10.23 -23.39
CA THR A 103 8.42 -9.00 -24.04
C THR A 103 7.31 -8.34 -24.86
N ASP A 104 6.53 -9.13 -25.59
CA ASP A 104 5.41 -8.63 -26.40
C ASP A 104 4.28 -8.04 -25.52
N GLN A 105 4.07 -8.58 -24.31
CA GLN A 105 3.08 -8.07 -23.34
C GLN A 105 3.56 -6.86 -22.53
N LEU A 106 4.88 -6.72 -22.33
CA LEU A 106 5.46 -5.60 -21.58
C LEU A 106 5.49 -4.29 -22.40
N ARG A 107 5.38 -4.40 -23.72
CA ARG A 107 5.45 -3.27 -24.66
C ARG A 107 4.21 -2.38 -24.65
#